data_AF-I8AJE5-F1
#
_entry.id   AF-I8AJE5-F1
#
_cell.length_a   1.000
_cell.length_b   1.000
_cell.length_c   1.000
_cell.angle_alpha   90.00
_cell.angle_beta   90.00
_cell.angle_gamma   90.00
#
_symmetry.space_group_name_H-M   'P 1'
#
loop_
_entity.id
_entity.type
_entity.pdbx_description
1 polymer ?
#
loop_
_entity_poly.entity_id
_entity_poly.type
_entity_poly.pdbx_seq_one_letter_code
_entity_poly.pdbx_strand_id
1 'polypeptide(L)' 'MKYKVLKDFIDKNTHILHEEGDSYECAEKERVEFLQEEGFLEAEKAAVKKDSKKQAPSKKDDK' A
#
# COMPACT_ATOMS: atom_id res chain seq x y z
N MET A 1 -6.90 10.93 -6.54
CA MET A 1 -5.75 10.49 -7.35
C MET A 1 -5.71 8.98 -7.31
N LYS A 2 -5.28 8.32 -8.40
CA LYS A 2 -5.29 6.86 -8.52
C LYS A 2 -3.87 6.33 -8.45
N TYR A 3 -3.62 5.40 -7.54
CA TYR A 3 -2.30 4.82 -7.26
C TYR A 3 -2.35 3.31 -7.49
N LYS A 4 -1.26 2.78 -8.02
CA LYS A 4 -1.13 1.33 -8.17
C LYS A 4 -0.72 0.72 -6.84
N VAL A 5 -1.41 -0.34 -6.45
CA VAL A 5 -1.11 -1.09 -5.24
C VAL A 5 0.06 -2.02 -5.53
N LEU A 6 1.13 -1.91 -4.75
CA LEU A 6 2.33 -2.73 -4.84
C LEU A 6 2.32 -3.89 -3.85
N LYS A 7 1.48 -3.82 -2.82
CA LYS A 7 1.34 -4.84 -1.79
C LYS A 7 -0.07 -4.83 -1.23
N ASP A 8 -0.60 -5.99 -0.91
CA ASP A 8 -1.93 -6.12 -0.32
C ASP A 8 -2.06 -5.33 0.99
N PHE A 9 -3.13 -4.55 1.11
CA PHE A 9 -3.48 -3.85 2.36
C PHE A 9 -4.99 -3.71 2.51
N ILE A 10 -5.42 -3.63 3.77
CA ILE A 10 -6.82 -3.35 4.10
C ILE A 10 -6.93 -1.87 4.44
N ASP A 11 -7.77 -1.17 3.70
CA ASP A 11 -8.06 0.22 3.96
C ASP A 11 -8.89 0.34 5.26
N LYS A 12 -8.40 1.10 6.23
CA LYS A 12 -9.08 1.28 7.53
C LYS A 12 -10.36 2.11 7.45
N ASN A 13 -10.56 2.87 6.38
CA ASN A 13 -11.71 3.76 6.23
C ASN A 13 -12.83 3.05 5.48
N THR A 14 -12.50 2.30 4.42
CA THR A 14 -13.48 1.56 3.60
C THR A 14 -13.62 0.09 3.99
N HIS A 15 -12.67 -0.45 4.77
CA HIS A 15 -12.54 -1.87 5.10
C HIS A 15 -12.40 -2.77 3.86
N ILE A 16 -11.98 -2.19 2.73
CA ILE A 16 -11.75 -2.91 1.48
C ILE A 16 -10.32 -3.44 1.48
N LEU A 17 -10.17 -4.71 1.11
CA LEU A 17 -8.88 -5.29 0.77
C LEU A 17 -8.52 -4.83 -0.63
N HIS A 18 -7.39 -4.15 -0.74
CA HIS A 18 -6.77 -3.84 -2.02
C HIS A 18 -5.60 -4.79 -2.23
N GLU A 19 -5.65 -5.57 -3.29
CA GLU A 19 -4.63 -6.55 -3.64
C GLU A 19 -3.50 -5.92 -4.45
N GLU A 20 -2.34 -6.57 -4.48
CA GLU A 20 -1.23 -6.17 -5.34
C GLU A 20 -1.68 -6.12 -6.82
N GLY A 21 -1.36 -5.02 -7.49
CA GLY A 21 -1.76 -4.75 -8.87
C GLY A 21 -3.11 -4.06 -9.01
N ASP A 22 -3.90 -3.99 -7.94
CA ASP A 22 -5.15 -3.23 -7.92
C ASP A 22 -4.87 -1.71 -7.98
N SER A 23 -5.93 -0.93 -8.14
CA SER A 23 -5.85 0.51 -8.18
C SER A 23 -6.56 1.13 -7.00
N TYR A 24 -5.79 1.77 -6.14
CA TYR A 24 -6.30 2.46 -4.98
C TYR A 24 -6.53 3.94 -5.30
N GLU A 25 -7.74 4.44 -5.06
CA GLU A 25 -8.08 5.85 -5.23
C GLU A 25 -8.20 6.53 -3.88
N CYS A 26 -7.41 7.59 -3.67
CA CYS A 26 -7.48 8.39 -2.47
C CYS A 26 -7.24 9.86 -2.77
N ALA A 27 -7.92 10.74 -2.02
CA ALA A 27 -7.75 12.18 -2.09
C ALA A 27 -6.86 12.73 -0.96
N GLU A 28 -6.64 11.95 0.10
CA GLU A 28 -5.83 12.35 1.25
C GLU A 28 -4.35 12.15 0.97
N LYS A 29 -3.62 13.26 0.80
CA LYS A 29 -2.20 13.25 0.46
C LYS A 29 -1.35 12.58 1.54
N GLU A 30 -1.60 12.88 2.82
CA GLU A 30 -0.86 12.31 3.95
C GLU A 30 -0.97 10.78 4.01
N ARG A 31 -2.17 10.24 3.72
CA ARG A 31 -2.43 8.80 3.68
C ARG A 31 -1.67 8.13 2.53
N VAL A 32 -1.72 8.75 1.35
CA VAL A 32 -1.00 8.26 0.17
C VAL A 32 0.51 8.28 0.42
N GLU A 33 1.05 9.38 0.95
CA GLU A 33 2.48 9.50 1.25
C GLU A 33 2.93 8.43 2.25
N PHE A 34 2.18 8.21 3.33
CA PHE A 34 2.45 7.13 4.28
C PHE A 34 2.47 5.76 3.61
N LEU A 35 1.46 5.44 2.79
CA LEU A 35 1.39 4.16 2.09
C LEU A 35 2.48 4.01 1.02
N GLN A 36 2.95 5.10 0.41
CA GLN A 36 4.08 5.10 -0.51
C GLN A 36 5.41 4.90 0.23
N GLU A 37 5.62 5.54 1.38
CA GLU A 37 6.82 5.37 2.22
C GLU A 37 6.92 3.95 2.77
N GLU A 38 5.79 3.36 3.18
CA GLU A 38 5.71 1.97 3.63
C GLU A 38 5.81 0.95 2.48
N GLY A 39 5.69 1.40 1.22
CA GLY A 39 5.81 0.56 0.03
C GLY A 39 4.54 -0.20 -0.38
N PHE A 40 3.37 0.21 0.10
CA PHE A 40 2.07 -0.34 -0.31
C PHE A 40 1.57 0.26 -1.64
N LEU A 41 1.92 1.51 -1.94
CA LEU A 41 1.50 2.21 -3.17
C LEU A 41 2.70 2.63 -4.01
N GLU A 42 2.49 2.69 -5.33
CA GLU A 42 3.48 3.22 -6.26
C GLU A 42 3.62 4.75 -6.11
N ALA A 43 4.87 5.21 -5.92
CA ALA A 43 5.19 6.64 -5.90
C ALA A 43 5.24 7.18 -7.34
N GLU A 44 4.46 8.22 -7.62
CA GLU A 44 4.39 8.85 -8.96
C GLU A 44 5.74 9.48 -9.39
N LYS A 45 6.68 9.64 -8.45
CA LYS A 45 8.03 10.12 -8.71
C LYS A 45 9.01 8.95 -8.67
N ALA A 46 9.44 8.56 -9.87
CA ALA A 46 10.57 7.69 -10.18
C ALA A 46 10.28 6.18 -10.10
N ALA A 47 9.94 5.63 -11.27
CA ALA A 47 10.32 4.28 -11.67
C ALA A 47 11.86 4.11 -11.61
N VAL A 48 12.42 3.97 -10.41
CA VAL A 48 13.78 3.46 -10.21
C VAL A 48 13.64 2.15 -9.45
N LYS A 49 13.63 1.09 -10.24
CA LYS A 49 13.85 -0.32 -9.89
C LYS A 49 14.59 -0.49 -8.56
N LYS A 50 13.93 -1.08 -7.56
CA LYS A 50 14.61 -1.86 -6.52
C LYS A 50 13.73 -3.01 -6.04
N ASP A 51 14.10 -4.21 -6.46
CA ASP A 51 14.07 -5.40 -5.63
C ASP A 51 14.38 -5.03 -4.17
N SER A 52 13.42 -5.20 -3.27
CA SER A 52 13.69 -5.25 -1.82
C SER A 52 12.55 -5.94 -1.08
N LYS A 53 12.73 -7.25 -0.98
CA LYS A 53 12.26 -8.10 0.10
C LYS A 53 12.28 -7.38 1.46
N LYS A 54 11.11 -7.15 2.06
CA LYS A 54 10.98 -7.17 3.53
C LYS A 54 9.56 -7.47 3.99
N GLN A 55 9.50 -8.56 4.76
CA GLN A 55 8.41 -8.98 5.62
C GLN A 55 7.86 -7.80 6.43
N ALA A 56 6.54 -7.78 6.61
CA ALA A 56 5.95 -7.25 7.83
C ALA A 56 4.94 -8.29 8.34
N PRO A 57 5.10 -8.77 9.58
CA PRO A 57 4.24 -9.78 10.19
C PRO A 57 3.02 -9.12 10.82
N SER A 58 1.82 -9.60 10.51
CA SER A 58 0.63 -9.29 11.30
C SER A 58 0.10 -10.59 11.92
N LYS A 59 0.49 -10.72 13.19
CA LYS A 59 -0.10 -11.57 14.22
C LYS A 59 -1.62 -11.70 14.02
N LYS A 60 -2.10 -12.93 14.07
CA LYS A 60 -3.36 -13.23 14.76
C LYS A 60 -3.03 -14.28 15.81
N ASP A 61 -2.65 -13.80 16.99
CA ASP A 61 -3.05 -14.45 18.23
C ASP A 61 -4.59 -14.53 18.21
N ASP A 62 -5.15 -15.73 18.31
CA ASP A 62 -6.23 -16.08 19.25
C ASP A 62 -6.59 -17.57 19.07
N LYS A 63 -6.17 -18.43 20.00
CA LYS A 63 -7.05 -19.28 20.81
C LYS A 63 -6.27 -20.19 21.75
#